data_AF-A0A0F9FU61-F1
#
_entry.id   AF-A0A0F9FU61-F1
#
_cell.length_a   1.000
_cell.length_b   1.000
_cell.length_c   1.000
_cell.angle_alpha   90.00
_cell.angle_beta   90.00
_cell.angle_gamma   90.00
#
_symmetry.space_group_name_H-M   'P 1'
#
loop_
_entity.id
_entity.type
_entity.pdbx_description
1 polymer ?
#
loop_
_entity_poly.entity_id
_entity_poly.type
_entity_poly.pdbx_seq_one_letter_code
_entity_poly.pdbx_strand_id
1 'polypeptide(L)'
;MVLNFGQNLFGSQGLFKNSPEDNQVLEFQGSRELPKDLIVSTTSSNPRTMADDNAVGTITWSNVDNAKADDTSYADASITSATATHYLKATNFAFSIPTGARIDGIIVDILKVGVGPPIKDPANDSEVKIVKSDGSIGTTNKAIATDWPPNTSERTDTYGGAADLWGETWKASDINDTDFGVVISADRTTTLEGNPDPKVDLITITIHYSI
;
A
#
# COMPACT_ATOMS: atom_id res chain seq x y z
N MET A 1 -43.30 -50.64 4.33
CA MET A 1 -42.46 -50.74 5.54
C MET A 1 -41.13 -51.34 5.08
N VAL A 2 -40.17 -50.49 4.68
CA VAL A 2 -38.97 -50.12 5.48
C VAL A 2 -38.07 -51.36 5.67
N LEU A 3 -36.79 -51.46 5.29
CA LEU A 3 -35.78 -50.56 4.71
C LEU A 3 -34.56 -51.41 4.27
N ASN A 4 -33.74 -50.81 3.40
CA ASN A 4 -32.28 -50.87 3.27
C ASN A 4 -31.49 -52.18 3.06
N PHE A 5 -31.00 -52.29 1.83
CA PHE A 5 -29.59 -52.25 1.40
C PHE A 5 -28.48 -52.49 2.44
N GLY A 6 -27.71 -53.53 2.16
CA GLY A 6 -26.26 -53.53 2.29
C GLY A 6 -25.69 -54.61 1.37
N GLN A 7 -24.74 -54.26 0.50
CA GLN A 7 -23.54 -55.07 0.27
C GLN A 7 -22.42 -54.25 -0.38
N ASN A 8 -21.30 -54.28 0.35
CA ASN A 8 -19.89 -54.11 0.01
C ASN A 8 -19.50 -54.74 -1.35
N LEU A 9 -18.72 -54.09 -2.22
CA LEU A 9 -17.24 -53.86 -2.23
C LEU A 9 -16.52 -54.84 -3.17
N PHE A 10 -15.43 -54.35 -3.77
CA PHE A 10 -14.39 -55.00 -4.57
C PHE A 10 -14.58 -55.03 -6.10
N GLY A 11 -13.56 -54.48 -6.75
CA GLY A 11 -13.57 -54.14 -8.16
C GLY A 11 -13.11 -55.24 -9.10
N SER A 12 -12.97 -54.87 -10.36
CA SER A 12 -12.01 -55.49 -11.27
C SER A 12 -11.78 -54.54 -12.43
N GLN A 13 -10.57 -54.61 -12.95
CA GLN A 13 -10.08 -53.98 -14.16
C GLN A 13 -11.09 -54.17 -15.31
N GLY A 14 -11.49 -53.09 -15.96
CA GLY A 14 -12.44 -53.10 -17.07
C GLY A 14 -11.94 -52.29 -18.26
N LEU A 15 -10.94 -52.86 -18.94
CA LEU A 15 -10.63 -52.72 -20.37
C LEU A 15 -11.33 -51.60 -21.16
N PHE A 16 -10.54 -50.61 -21.59
CA PHE A 16 -10.90 -49.72 -22.70
C PHE A 16 -11.15 -50.56 -23.96
N LYS A 17 -12.41 -50.61 -24.40
CA LYS A 17 -12.76 -50.91 -25.79
C LYS A 17 -13.35 -49.65 -26.40
N ASN A 18 -12.56 -48.94 -27.20
CA ASN A 18 -13.07 -47.91 -28.09
C ASN A 18 -13.86 -48.62 -29.21
N SER A 19 -15.19 -48.52 -29.16
CA SER A 19 -16.09 -48.79 -30.28
C SER A 19 -16.63 -47.44 -30.76
N PRO A 20 -16.49 -47.08 -32.04
CA PRO A 20 -16.76 -45.73 -32.50
C PRO A 20 -18.22 -45.54 -32.93
N GLU A 21 -19.20 -45.92 -32.13
CA GLU A 21 -20.61 -45.54 -32.34
C GLU A 21 -21.36 -45.55 -31.01
N ASP A 22 -21.23 -44.47 -30.23
CA ASP A 22 -22.24 -44.07 -29.24
C ASP A 22 -22.05 -42.59 -28.96
N ASN A 23 -22.76 -41.77 -29.74
CA ASN A 23 -22.88 -40.34 -29.53
C ASN A 23 -23.81 -40.10 -28.34
N GLN A 24 -23.35 -40.42 -27.13
CA GLN A 24 -24.01 -39.98 -25.91
C GLN A 24 -23.69 -38.51 -25.71
N VAL A 25 -24.66 -37.67 -26.07
CA VAL A 25 -24.73 -36.30 -25.57
C VAL A 25 -24.66 -36.41 -24.05
N LEU A 26 -23.50 -36.09 -23.48
CA LEU A 26 -23.36 -35.79 -22.06
C LEU A 26 -24.15 -34.50 -21.84
N GLU A 27 -25.46 -34.62 -21.62
CA GLU A 27 -26.21 -33.54 -20.99
C GLU A 27 -25.58 -33.33 -19.62
N PHE A 28 -24.74 -32.31 -19.52
CA PHE A 28 -24.20 -31.85 -18.25
C PHE A 28 -25.35 -31.19 -17.48
N GLN A 29 -26.22 -32.01 -16.90
CA GLN A 29 -27.23 -31.56 -15.95
C GLN A 29 -26.51 -31.14 -14.68
N GLY A 30 -26.20 -29.86 -14.65
CA GLY A 30 -25.49 -29.23 -13.56
C GLY A 30 -24.69 -28.06 -14.11
N SER A 31 -25.35 -26.92 -14.32
CA SER A 31 -24.64 -25.65 -14.21
C SER A 31 -24.06 -25.61 -12.81
N ARG A 32 -22.86 -26.16 -12.65
CA ARG A 32 -21.99 -25.83 -11.52
C ARG A 32 -21.74 -24.36 -11.75
N GLU A 33 -22.53 -23.50 -11.11
CA GLU A 33 -22.18 -22.10 -11.03
C GLU A 33 -20.73 -22.08 -10.58
N LEU A 34 -19.85 -21.59 -11.46
CA LEU A 34 -18.52 -21.22 -11.03
C LEU A 34 -18.75 -20.30 -9.83
N PRO A 35 -18.13 -20.55 -8.66
CA PRO A 35 -18.23 -19.59 -7.56
C PRO A 35 -17.95 -18.22 -8.18
N LYS A 36 -18.83 -17.24 -7.94
CA LYS A 36 -18.68 -15.88 -8.48
C LYS A 36 -17.24 -15.46 -8.18
N ASP A 37 -16.35 -15.54 -9.18
CA ASP A 37 -14.92 -15.40 -8.96
C ASP A 37 -14.71 -14.00 -8.41
N LEU A 38 -14.15 -13.91 -7.20
CA LEU A 38 -13.81 -12.63 -6.59
C LEU A 38 -12.75 -11.97 -7.47
N ILE A 39 -13.13 -10.92 -8.21
CA ILE A 39 -12.20 -10.25 -9.12
C ILE A 39 -11.32 -9.32 -8.29
N VAL A 40 -10.09 -9.74 -8.02
CA VAL A 40 -9.09 -8.88 -7.37
C VAL A 40 -8.49 -7.93 -8.42
N SER A 41 -8.60 -6.64 -8.16
CA SER A 41 -8.08 -5.54 -8.97
C SER A 41 -7.04 -4.76 -8.18
N THR A 42 -6.15 -4.07 -8.90
CA THR A 42 -5.18 -3.15 -8.30
C THR A 42 -5.12 -1.85 -9.09
N THR A 43 -4.91 -0.74 -8.40
CA THR A 43 -4.69 0.57 -9.02
C THR A 43 -3.66 1.35 -8.20
N SER A 44 -2.85 2.16 -8.88
CA SER A 44 -1.78 2.94 -8.28
C SER A 44 -1.88 4.40 -8.73
N SER A 45 -1.57 5.33 -7.84
CA SER A 45 -1.64 6.76 -8.13
C SER A 45 -0.66 7.56 -7.28
N ASN A 46 -0.29 8.74 -7.79
CA ASN A 46 0.55 9.73 -7.13
C ASN A 46 -0.34 10.83 -6.51
N PRO A 47 0.13 11.55 -5.48
CA PRO A 47 -0.65 12.61 -4.86
C PRO A 47 -0.82 13.80 -5.80
N ARG A 48 -1.94 14.49 -5.69
CA ARG A 48 -2.16 15.78 -6.37
C ARG A 48 -1.98 16.96 -5.44
N THR A 49 -2.06 16.73 -4.13
CA THR A 49 -1.93 17.76 -3.10
C THR A 49 -0.84 17.35 -2.12
N MET A 50 0.12 18.25 -1.91
CA MET A 50 1.18 18.12 -0.92
C MET A 50 1.08 19.28 0.07
N ALA A 51 1.36 19.02 1.33
CA ALA A 51 1.37 20.03 2.37
C ALA A 51 2.40 19.72 3.46
N ASP A 52 2.92 20.78 4.08
CA ASP A 52 3.57 20.71 5.39
C ASP A 52 2.46 20.79 6.47
N ASP A 53 2.32 19.74 7.28
CA ASP A 53 1.31 19.66 8.35
C ASP A 53 2.01 19.58 9.72
N ASN A 54 1.83 20.63 10.51
CA ASN A 54 2.53 20.88 11.78
C ASN A 54 1.94 20.14 13.00
N ALA A 55 1.11 19.12 12.78
CA ALA A 55 0.54 18.33 13.86
C ALA A 55 1.58 17.57 14.70
N VAL A 56 2.78 17.33 14.16
CA VAL A 56 3.93 16.73 14.86
C VAL A 56 5.23 17.46 14.50
N GLY A 57 6.29 17.16 15.25
CA GLY A 57 7.63 17.66 14.96
C GLY A 57 7.75 19.18 15.03
N THR A 58 8.88 19.69 14.54
CA THR A 58 9.16 21.15 14.53
C THR A 58 9.90 21.62 13.28
N ILE A 59 10.40 20.70 12.45
CA ILE A 59 11.14 21.03 11.23
C ILE A 59 10.18 21.01 10.04
N THR A 60 10.00 22.17 9.40
CA THR A 60 9.15 22.35 8.23
C THR A 60 9.73 21.71 6.98
N TRP A 61 8.87 21.13 6.15
CA TRP A 61 9.17 20.75 4.78
C TRP A 61 9.06 21.92 3.82
N SER A 62 10.04 22.05 2.93
CA SER A 62 10.05 22.99 1.81
C SER A 62 9.81 22.24 0.50
N ASN A 63 9.37 22.99 -0.53
CA ASN A 63 9.17 22.47 -1.88
C ASN A 63 8.29 21.21 -1.94
N VAL A 64 7.27 21.13 -1.07
CA VAL A 64 6.48 19.91 -0.83
C VAL A 64 5.88 19.29 -2.11
N ASP A 65 5.56 20.12 -3.11
CA ASP A 65 5.00 19.68 -4.38
C ASP A 65 5.98 18.89 -5.25
N ASN A 66 7.28 18.97 -5.00
CA ASN A 66 8.29 18.18 -5.70
C ASN A 66 8.14 16.67 -5.40
N ALA A 67 7.53 16.28 -4.27
CA ALA A 67 7.30 14.88 -3.91
C ALA A 67 6.15 14.18 -4.69
N LYS A 68 5.74 14.71 -5.85
CA LYS A 68 4.62 14.20 -6.68
C LYS A 68 5.06 13.33 -7.85
N ALA A 69 6.33 13.42 -8.26
CA ALA A 69 6.84 12.78 -9.46
C ALA A 69 8.32 12.41 -9.26
N ASP A 70 8.71 11.25 -9.81
CA ASP A 70 10.13 10.90 -9.91
C ASP A 70 10.76 11.76 -11.03
N ASP A 71 11.33 12.89 -10.61
CA ASP A 71 11.89 13.89 -11.52
C ASP A 71 13.19 14.53 -11.01
N THR A 72 13.78 13.96 -9.94
CA THR A 72 15.00 14.45 -9.27
C THR A 72 14.86 15.82 -8.61
N SER A 73 13.62 16.29 -8.41
CA SER A 73 13.30 17.45 -7.59
C SER A 73 12.71 16.96 -6.27
N TYR A 74 13.17 17.52 -5.15
CA TYR A 74 12.83 16.98 -3.85
C TYR A 74 11.96 17.94 -3.04
N ALA A 75 11.00 17.37 -2.30
CA ALA A 75 10.56 17.97 -1.05
C ALA A 75 11.66 17.73 -0.02
N ASP A 76 12.05 18.77 0.71
CA ASP A 76 13.22 18.71 1.59
C ASP A 76 12.98 19.40 2.93
N ALA A 77 13.58 18.85 3.97
CA ALA A 77 13.61 19.46 5.29
C ALA A 77 15.06 19.51 5.78
N SER A 78 15.41 20.53 6.57
CA SER A 78 16.75 20.67 7.14
C SER A 78 16.75 20.43 8.64
N ILE A 79 17.16 19.23 9.03
CA ILE A 79 17.19 18.79 10.42
C ILE A 79 18.48 19.28 11.10
N THR A 80 18.39 20.44 11.75
CA THR A 80 19.52 21.07 12.45
C THR A 80 19.67 20.61 13.91
N SER A 81 18.61 20.05 14.52
CA SER A 81 18.57 19.52 15.89
C SER A 81 18.00 18.09 15.92
N ALA A 82 18.17 17.36 17.03
CA ALA A 82 17.59 16.02 17.22
C ALA A 82 16.07 16.12 17.44
N THR A 83 15.34 16.41 16.37
CA THR A 83 13.92 16.73 16.38
C THR A 83 13.27 16.28 15.09
N ALA A 84 12.10 15.65 15.19
CA ALA A 84 11.32 15.23 14.05
C ALA A 84 10.84 16.40 13.17
N THR A 85 10.65 16.12 11.88
CA THR A 85 9.97 17.01 10.95
C THR A 85 8.47 17.06 11.25
N HIS A 86 7.83 18.11 10.76
CA HIS A 86 6.40 18.09 10.45
C HIS A 86 6.06 16.91 9.55
N TYR A 87 4.77 16.65 9.37
CA TYR A 87 4.35 15.72 8.34
C TYR A 87 4.52 16.35 6.97
N LEU A 88 5.21 15.66 6.07
CA LEU A 88 4.98 15.80 4.64
C LEU A 88 3.70 15.02 4.33
N LYS A 89 2.61 15.76 4.10
CA LYS A 89 1.27 15.21 3.90
C LYS A 89 0.95 15.15 2.41
N ALA A 90 0.74 13.93 1.92
CA ALA A 90 0.34 13.64 0.55
C ALA A 90 -1.14 13.22 0.53
N THR A 91 -1.96 13.88 -0.27
CA THR A 91 -3.42 13.63 -0.37
C THR A 91 -3.90 13.80 -1.81
N ASN A 92 -5.21 13.58 -2.02
CA ASN A 92 -5.89 13.77 -3.29
C ASN A 92 -5.28 12.89 -4.39
N PHE A 93 -5.22 11.59 -4.13
CA PHE A 93 -4.70 10.59 -5.07
C PHE A 93 -5.64 10.30 -6.24
N ALA A 94 -6.87 10.81 -6.20
CA ALA A 94 -7.86 10.72 -7.29
C ALA A 94 -8.13 9.28 -7.78
N PHE A 95 -8.20 8.33 -6.85
CA PHE A 95 -8.66 6.98 -7.15
C PHE A 95 -10.11 6.99 -7.64
N SER A 96 -10.47 5.94 -8.39
CA SER A 96 -11.83 5.73 -8.91
C SER A 96 -12.27 4.30 -8.63
N ILE A 97 -12.17 3.89 -7.36
CA ILE A 97 -12.56 2.55 -6.89
C ILE A 97 -14.09 2.40 -7.04
N PRO A 98 -14.60 1.33 -7.67
CA PRO A 98 -16.04 1.13 -7.85
C PRO A 98 -16.81 1.08 -6.52
N THR A 99 -18.01 1.67 -6.51
CA THR A 99 -18.89 1.62 -5.33
C THR A 99 -19.24 0.17 -5.00
N GLY A 100 -19.11 -0.20 -3.72
CA GLY A 100 -19.36 -1.56 -3.24
C GLY A 100 -18.16 -2.49 -3.34
N ALA A 101 -17.05 -2.07 -3.93
CA ALA A 101 -15.80 -2.82 -3.87
C ALA A 101 -15.31 -2.93 -2.42
N ARG A 102 -14.80 -4.13 -2.08
CA ARG A 102 -14.09 -4.37 -0.81
C ARG A 102 -12.64 -3.93 -0.99
N ILE A 103 -12.13 -3.12 -0.07
CA ILE A 103 -10.70 -2.83 -0.01
C ILE A 103 -9.99 -4.01 0.66
N ASP A 104 -9.01 -4.57 -0.03
CA ASP A 104 -8.27 -5.76 0.40
C ASP A 104 -6.94 -5.38 1.05
N GLY A 105 -6.27 -4.34 0.55
CA GLY A 105 -5.00 -3.85 1.10
C GLY A 105 -4.53 -2.55 0.48
N ILE A 106 -3.65 -1.85 1.19
CA ILE A 106 -3.09 -0.55 0.84
C ILE A 106 -1.57 -0.64 0.98
N ILE A 107 -0.87 -0.29 -0.10
CA ILE A 107 0.58 -0.16 -0.15
C ILE A 107 0.91 1.31 -0.35
N VAL A 108 1.88 1.82 0.41
CA VAL A 108 2.49 3.13 0.18
C VAL A 108 3.94 2.90 -0.20
N ASP A 109 4.38 3.51 -1.28
CA ASP A 109 5.78 3.55 -1.71
C ASP A 109 6.29 4.99 -1.60
N ILE A 110 7.46 5.18 -1.00
CA ILE A 110 8.07 6.51 -0.85
C ILE A 110 9.52 6.43 -1.31
N LEU A 111 9.86 7.23 -2.33
CA LEU A 111 11.21 7.38 -2.87
C LEU A 111 11.96 8.46 -2.09
N LYS A 112 13.06 8.06 -1.44
CA LYS A 112 13.73 8.88 -0.42
C LYS A 112 15.24 8.91 -0.59
N VAL A 113 15.83 9.98 -0.09
CA VAL A 113 17.27 10.12 0.06
C VAL A 113 17.62 11.05 1.22
N GLY A 114 18.73 10.77 1.92
CA GLY A 114 19.30 11.65 2.94
C GLY A 114 20.56 12.33 2.41
N VAL A 115 20.59 13.66 2.37
CA VAL A 115 21.74 14.42 1.84
C VAL A 115 22.47 15.14 2.97
N GLY A 116 23.81 15.04 3.01
CA GLY A 116 24.65 15.81 3.94
C GLY A 116 26.15 15.45 3.82
N PRO A 117 27.09 16.35 4.19
CA PRO A 117 28.52 16.04 4.27
C PRO A 117 28.75 14.91 5.29
N PRO A 118 29.82 14.08 5.14
CA PRO A 118 29.85 12.67 5.53
C PRO A 118 28.92 12.35 6.70
N ILE A 119 27.77 11.76 6.36
CA ILE A 119 26.63 11.61 7.27
C ILE A 119 27.07 10.71 8.43
N LYS A 120 27.33 11.31 9.59
CA LYS A 120 27.59 10.59 10.84
C LYS A 120 26.30 10.19 11.54
N ASP A 121 25.18 10.78 11.12
CA ASP A 121 23.86 10.59 11.71
C ASP A 121 22.77 10.80 10.63
N PRO A 122 22.39 9.75 9.90
CA PRO A 122 21.36 9.83 8.85
C PRO A 122 19.96 10.01 9.44
N ALA A 123 19.06 10.57 8.63
CA ALA A 123 17.64 10.61 8.96
C ALA A 123 17.02 9.22 8.81
N ASN A 124 16.00 8.94 9.61
CA ASN A 124 15.11 7.78 9.45
C ASN A 124 13.65 8.22 9.61
N ASP A 125 12.71 7.28 9.46
CA ASP A 125 11.31 7.61 9.67
C ASP A 125 11.02 7.81 11.16
N SER A 126 10.38 8.92 11.51
CA SER A 126 9.70 9.08 12.80
C SER A 126 8.34 8.38 12.74
N GLU A 127 7.56 8.75 11.73
CA GLU A 127 6.20 8.28 11.56
C GLU A 127 5.84 8.15 10.08
N VAL A 128 5.15 7.06 9.74
CA VAL A 128 4.45 6.91 8.46
C VAL A 128 3.05 6.39 8.77
N LYS A 129 2.02 7.16 8.44
CA LYS A 129 0.62 6.90 8.83
C LYS A 129 -0.33 7.28 7.70
N ILE A 130 -1.46 6.59 7.60
CA ILE A 130 -2.50 6.92 6.63
C ILE A 130 -3.30 8.16 7.07
N VAL A 131 -3.71 8.97 6.10
CA VAL A 131 -4.72 10.02 6.22
C VAL A 131 -6.07 9.45 5.77
N LYS A 132 -7.09 9.57 6.61
CA LYS A 132 -8.45 9.08 6.33
C LYS A 132 -9.25 10.09 5.51
N SER A 133 -10.42 9.67 5.04
CA SER A 133 -11.36 10.49 4.25
C SER A 133 -11.92 11.72 4.96
N ASP A 134 -11.72 11.85 6.28
CA ASP A 134 -12.06 13.06 7.05
C ASP A 134 -10.83 13.96 7.31
N GLY A 135 -9.70 13.66 6.68
CA GLY A 135 -8.44 14.37 6.82
C GLY A 135 -7.66 14.06 8.11
N SER A 136 -8.24 13.26 9.02
CA SER A 136 -7.56 12.88 10.25
C SER A 136 -6.55 11.74 10.05
N ILE A 137 -5.49 11.74 10.85
CA ILE A 137 -4.40 10.77 10.76
C ILE A 137 -4.79 9.48 11.49
N GLY A 138 -4.60 8.33 10.83
CA GLY A 138 -4.80 7.01 11.42
C GLY A 138 -3.79 6.70 12.52
N THR A 139 -4.08 5.72 13.37
CA THR A 139 -3.25 5.44 14.56
C THR A 139 -2.07 4.51 14.30
N THR A 140 -2.13 3.69 13.25
CA THR A 140 -1.10 2.68 12.94
C THR A 140 0.12 3.36 12.32
N ASN A 141 1.22 3.45 13.09
CA ASN A 141 2.51 3.88 12.59
C ASN A 141 3.25 2.71 11.91
N LYS A 142 3.69 2.89 10.66
CA LYS A 142 4.51 1.92 9.92
C LYS A 142 5.93 2.42 9.64
N ALA A 143 6.42 3.44 10.37
CA ALA A 143 7.78 3.94 10.25
C ALA A 143 8.83 2.81 10.18
N ILE A 144 9.77 2.95 9.24
CA ILE A 144 10.91 2.05 9.10
C ILE A 144 12.12 2.72 9.75
N ALA A 145 12.73 2.02 10.71
CA ALA A 145 13.90 2.53 11.44
C ALA A 145 15.20 2.49 10.63
N THR A 146 15.19 1.91 9.43
CA THR A 146 16.35 1.88 8.53
C THR A 146 16.62 3.29 8.00
N ASP A 147 17.86 3.71 8.17
CA ASP A 147 18.35 5.01 7.71
C ASP A 147 18.07 5.25 6.23
N TRP A 148 17.71 6.49 5.91
CA TRP A 148 17.53 6.95 4.53
C TRP A 148 18.88 6.89 3.82
N PRO A 149 18.92 6.45 2.55
CA PRO A 149 20.18 6.20 1.87
C PRO A 149 20.96 7.51 1.70
N PRO A 150 22.28 7.51 1.92
CA PRO A 150 23.07 8.73 1.83
C PRO A 150 23.28 9.16 0.36
N ASN A 151 23.46 10.46 0.15
CA ASN A 151 23.90 11.12 -1.09
C ASN A 151 22.81 11.18 -2.19
N THR A 152 23.07 10.70 -3.41
CA THR A 152 22.13 10.75 -4.55
C THR A 152 21.62 9.36 -4.94
N SER A 153 21.74 8.38 -4.04
CA SER A 153 21.24 7.02 -4.27
C SER A 153 19.85 6.92 -3.66
N GLU A 154 18.81 7.21 -4.43
CA GLU A 154 17.44 7.10 -3.95
C GLU A 154 17.07 5.64 -3.66
N ARG A 155 16.19 5.45 -2.68
CA ARG A 155 15.60 4.16 -2.34
C ARG A 155 14.11 4.31 -2.14
N THR A 156 13.34 3.41 -2.74
CA THR A 156 11.92 3.24 -2.43
C THR A 156 11.80 2.39 -1.18
N ASP A 157 11.20 2.96 -0.14
CA ASP A 157 10.74 2.20 1.02
C ASP A 157 9.22 1.95 0.88
N THR A 158 8.81 0.70 1.11
CA THR A 158 7.43 0.22 0.93
C THR A 158 6.77 -0.06 2.27
N TYR A 159 5.54 0.40 2.44
CA TYR A 159 4.74 0.30 3.66
C TYR A 159 3.40 -0.37 3.39
N GLY A 160 2.99 -1.28 4.29
CA GLY A 160 1.74 -2.02 4.13
C GLY A 160 1.91 -3.24 3.23
N GLY A 161 0.85 -3.60 2.51
CA GLY A 161 0.82 -4.82 1.73
C GLY A 161 -0.54 -5.09 1.09
N ALA A 162 -0.59 -6.09 0.21
CA ALA A 162 -1.80 -6.46 -0.53
C ALA A 162 -2.99 -6.94 0.34
N ALA A 163 -2.73 -7.24 1.63
CA ALA A 163 -3.74 -7.61 2.62
C ALA A 163 -3.75 -6.68 3.86
N ASP A 164 -2.99 -5.57 3.82
CA ASP A 164 -2.82 -4.67 4.96
C ASP A 164 -3.74 -3.46 4.84
N LEU A 165 -4.64 -3.31 5.82
CA LEU A 165 -5.62 -2.21 5.84
C LEU A 165 -5.19 -1.04 6.73
N TRP A 166 -3.92 -1.01 7.17
CA TRP A 166 -3.37 0.03 8.04
C TRP A 166 -4.10 0.15 9.39
N GLY A 167 -4.70 -0.95 9.86
CA GLY A 167 -5.46 -0.99 11.12
C GLY A 167 -6.84 -0.34 11.06
N GLU A 168 -7.30 0.04 9.87
CA GLU A 168 -8.58 0.71 9.65
C GLU A 168 -9.55 -0.18 8.85
N THR A 169 -10.80 0.26 8.74
CA THR A 169 -11.80 -0.32 7.85
C THR A 169 -12.14 0.66 6.74
N TRP A 170 -12.00 0.25 5.49
CA TRP A 170 -12.13 1.14 4.33
C TRP A 170 -13.33 0.80 3.47
N LYS A 171 -14.05 1.85 3.05
CA LYS A 171 -14.99 1.80 1.91
C LYS A 171 -14.31 2.35 0.67
N ALA A 172 -14.79 1.96 -0.50
CA ALA A 172 -14.39 2.58 -1.76
C ALA A 172 -14.54 4.11 -1.75
N SER A 173 -15.59 4.64 -1.10
CA SER A 173 -15.79 6.08 -0.94
C SER A 173 -14.68 6.76 -0.13
N ASP A 174 -14.12 6.06 0.86
CA ASP A 174 -13.05 6.63 1.69
C ASP A 174 -11.76 6.78 0.87
N ILE A 175 -11.43 5.77 0.05
CA ILE A 175 -10.24 5.78 -0.81
C ILE A 175 -10.35 6.79 -1.96
N ASN A 176 -11.56 7.02 -2.47
CA ASN A 176 -11.83 8.00 -3.52
C ASN A 176 -11.90 9.44 -3.00
N ASP A 177 -11.91 9.64 -1.68
CA ASP A 177 -11.99 10.96 -1.09
C ASP A 177 -10.70 11.76 -1.36
N THR A 178 -10.83 13.08 -1.54
CA THR A 178 -9.68 13.95 -1.78
C THR A 178 -8.78 14.08 -0.55
N ASP A 179 -9.30 13.85 0.65
CA ASP A 179 -8.53 13.91 1.89
C ASP A 179 -7.78 12.61 2.18
N PHE A 180 -8.12 11.49 1.53
CA PHE A 180 -7.39 10.24 1.67
C PHE A 180 -5.95 10.38 1.18
N GLY A 181 -5.02 9.79 1.93
CA GLY A 181 -3.61 9.84 1.60
C GLY A 181 -2.71 9.29 2.69
N VAL A 182 -1.50 9.83 2.78
CA VAL A 182 -0.45 9.38 3.69
C VAL A 182 0.37 10.56 4.22
N VAL A 183 0.89 10.42 5.43
CA VAL A 183 1.90 11.33 5.99
C VAL A 183 3.20 10.60 6.24
N ILE A 184 4.31 11.31 6.06
CA ILE A 184 5.63 10.90 6.54
C ILE A 184 6.26 12.02 7.37
N SER A 185 6.84 11.66 8.51
CA SER A 185 7.73 12.50 9.29
C SER A 185 9.08 11.80 9.40
N ALA A 186 10.17 12.54 9.19
CA ALA A 186 11.53 12.07 9.37
C ALA A 186 12.06 12.53 10.74
N ASP A 187 12.97 11.77 11.34
CA ASP A 187 13.69 12.16 12.55
C ASP A 187 15.18 11.89 12.41
N ARG A 188 15.95 12.53 13.30
CA ARG A 188 17.36 12.28 13.52
C ARG A 188 17.55 11.81 14.96
N THR A 189 18.18 10.66 15.13
CA THR A 189 18.32 10.01 16.45
C THR A 189 19.41 10.60 17.34
N THR A 190 20.35 11.39 16.80
CA THR A 190 21.43 11.99 17.60
C THR A 190 21.62 13.50 17.33
N THR A 191 22.62 14.12 17.98
CA THR A 191 22.96 15.55 17.87
C THR A 191 24.29 15.80 17.19
N LEU A 192 24.85 14.79 16.52
CA LEU A 192 26.17 14.88 15.91
C LEU A 192 26.19 15.89 14.75
N GLU A 193 27.38 16.44 14.47
CA GLU A 193 27.59 17.34 13.34
C GLU A 193 27.24 16.65 12.02
N GLY A 194 26.40 17.33 11.24
CA GLY A 194 25.81 16.82 10.00
C GLY A 194 24.38 17.31 9.92
N ASN A 195 24.00 17.87 8.78
CA ASN A 195 22.61 18.17 8.48
C ASN A 195 22.15 17.07 7.52
N PRO A 196 21.59 15.95 8.02
CA PRO A 196 20.92 15.01 7.13
C PRO A 196 19.65 15.73 6.67
N ASP A 197 19.68 16.29 5.47
CA ASP A 197 18.49 16.84 4.85
C ASP A 197 17.68 15.65 4.31
N PRO A 198 16.62 15.17 5.01
CA PRO A 198 15.70 14.21 4.42
C PRO A 198 15.07 14.83 3.17
N LYS A 199 15.07 14.05 2.09
CA LYS A 199 14.51 14.42 0.80
C LYS A 199 13.57 13.33 0.32
N VAL A 200 12.42 13.74 -0.18
CA VAL A 200 11.40 12.86 -0.77
C VAL A 200 11.15 13.33 -2.19
N ASP A 201 11.25 12.40 -3.14
CA ASP A 201 11.08 12.65 -4.59
C ASP A 201 9.70 12.21 -5.07
N LEU A 202 9.22 11.06 -4.61
CA LEU A 202 7.92 10.53 -5.01
C LEU A 202 7.23 9.81 -3.87
N ILE A 203 5.92 10.05 -3.72
CA ILE A 203 5.01 9.23 -2.92
C ILE A 203 3.99 8.60 -3.85
N THR A 204 3.74 7.30 -3.71
CA THR A 204 2.75 6.56 -4.48
C THR A 204 1.90 5.71 -3.53
N ILE A 205 0.59 5.62 -3.80
CA ILE A 205 -0.29 4.67 -3.11
C ILE A 205 -0.82 3.66 -4.13
N THR A 206 -0.81 2.39 -3.74
CA THR A 206 -1.41 1.28 -4.49
C THR A 206 -2.52 0.64 -3.66
N ILE A 207 -3.69 0.46 -4.28
CA ILE A 207 -4.90 -0.09 -3.65
C ILE A 207 -5.22 -1.44 -4.29
N HIS A 208 -5.38 -2.46 -3.44
CA HIS A 208 -5.93 -3.76 -3.83
C HIS A 208 -7.40 -3.82 -3.40
N TYR A 209 -8.29 -4.21 -4.32
CA TYR A 209 -9.73 -4.27 -4.05
C TYR A 209 -10.44 -5.36 -4.86
N SER A 210 -11.61 -5.77 -4.39
CA SER A 210 -12.39 -6.85 -5.01
C SER A 210 -13.88 -6.54 -5.18
N ILE A 211 -14.51 -7.15 -6.20
CA ILE A 211 -15.90 -6.91 -6.66
C ILE A 211 -16.67 -8.24 -6.83
#